data_AF-A0A8J5YUR5-F1
#
_entry.id   AF-A0A8J5YUR5-F1
#
_cell.length_a   1.000
_cell.length_b   1.000
_cell.length_c   1.000
_cell.angle_alpha   90.00
_cell.angle_beta   90.00
_cell.angle_gamma   90.00
#
_symmetry.space_group_name_H-M   'P 1'
#
loop_
_entity.id
_entity.type
_entity.pdbx_description
1 polymer ?
#
loop_
_entity_poly.entity_id
_entity_poly.type
_entity_poly.pdbx_seq_one_letter_code
_entity_poly.pdbx_strand_id
1 'polypeptide(L)' 'MAQKLSLLFFSQFDVVEAPSPAADSCNGIFLSYAYSSGTKLKPTDPTHQPYRFESVLMVLNNGDEELKSWKVSLEFQNDE' A
#
# COMPACT_ATOMS: atom_id res chain seq x y z
N MET A 1 12.63 46.62 -7.31
CA MET A 1 13.18 46.19 -6.00
C MET A 1 13.35 44.68 -6.08
N ALA A 2 14.58 44.19 -6.11
CA ALA A 2 14.88 42.77 -6.31
C ALA A 2 15.38 42.14 -5.01
N GLN A 3 14.73 41.08 -4.54
CA GLN A 3 15.23 40.00 -3.66
C GLN A 3 14.03 39.09 -3.32
N LYS A 4 14.11 37.75 -3.24
CA LYS A 4 15.23 36.82 -3.17
C LYS A 4 14.71 35.42 -3.49
N LEU A 5 15.50 34.67 -4.26
CA LEU A 5 15.30 33.26 -4.57
C LEU A 5 15.58 32.40 -3.32
N SER A 6 14.60 31.61 -2.86
CA SER A 6 14.82 30.46 -1.98
C SER A 6 14.30 29.23 -2.69
N LEU A 7 15.21 28.47 -3.30
CA LEU A 7 14.95 27.14 -3.82
C LEU A 7 14.98 26.17 -2.64
N LEU A 8 13.81 25.74 -2.17
CA LEU A 8 13.70 24.54 -1.35
C LEU A 8 13.84 23.34 -2.29
N PHE A 9 14.95 22.62 -2.21
CA PHE A 9 15.11 21.31 -2.83
C PHE A 9 14.20 20.31 -2.10
N PHE A 10 12.99 20.10 -2.60
CA PHE A 10 12.26 18.87 -2.32
C PHE A 10 12.87 17.78 -3.19
N SER A 11 13.59 16.82 -2.59
CA SER A 11 13.87 15.55 -3.26
C SER A 11 12.53 14.86 -3.49
N GLN A 12 12.00 15.02 -4.69
CA GLN A 12 10.88 14.22 -5.16
C GLN A 12 11.42 12.80 -5.35
N PHE A 13 11.08 11.90 -4.44
CA PHE A 13 11.19 10.48 -4.74
C PHE A 13 10.14 10.20 -5.80
N ASP A 14 10.54 10.21 -7.07
CA ASP A 14 9.71 9.70 -8.15
C ASP A 14 9.52 8.21 -7.89
N VAL A 15 8.43 7.85 -7.22
CA VAL A 15 7.91 6.48 -7.29
C VAL A 15 7.52 6.33 -8.75
N VAL A 16 8.39 5.69 -9.54
CA VAL A 16 8.05 5.27 -10.91
C VAL A 16 6.95 4.22 -10.74
N GLU A 17 5.71 4.68 -10.70
CA GLU A 17 4.55 3.81 -10.70
C GLU A 17 4.58 3.05 -12.03
N ALA A 18 4.77 1.73 -11.95
CA ALA A 18 4.73 0.89 -13.13
C ALA A 18 3.39 1.14 -13.84
N PRO A 19 3.37 1.29 -15.17
CA PRO A 19 2.13 1.51 -15.90
C PRO A 19 1.14 0.40 -15.56
N SER A 20 -0.11 0.77 -15.26
CA SER A 20 -1.15 -0.22 -15.01
C SER A 20 -1.21 -1.20 -16.19
N PRO A 21 -1.32 -2.52 -15.93
CA PRO A 21 -1.43 -3.51 -17.00
C PRO A 21 -2.62 -3.18 -17.92
N ALA A 22 -2.53 -3.61 -19.18
CA ALA A 22 -3.58 -3.37 -20.16
C ALA A 22 -4.93 -3.89 -19.61
N ALA A 23 -5.99 -3.10 -19.72
CA ALA A 23 -7.30 -3.40 -19.13
C ALA A 23 -7.83 -4.78 -19.57
N ASP A 24 -7.57 -5.18 -20.81
CA ASP A 24 -7.97 -6.46 -21.40
C ASP A 24 -7.29 -7.69 -20.77
N SER A 25 -6.21 -7.47 -19.99
CA SER A 25 -5.53 -8.53 -19.24
C SER A 25 -6.07 -8.72 -17.82
N CYS A 26 -6.97 -7.84 -17.36
CA CYS A 26 -7.53 -7.85 -16.02
C CYS A 26 -8.94 -8.49 -16.03
N ASN A 27 -9.27 -9.27 -15.01
CA ASN A 27 -10.57 -9.94 -14.87
C ASN A 27 -11.68 -9.02 -14.31
N GLY A 28 -11.53 -7.69 -14.42
CA GLY A 28 -12.48 -6.71 -13.88
C GLY A 28 -12.46 -6.55 -12.35
N ILE A 29 -11.65 -7.32 -11.62
CA ILE A 29 -11.47 -7.18 -10.18
C ILE A 29 -10.22 -6.35 -9.90
N PHE A 30 -10.40 -5.21 -9.24
CA PHE A 30 -9.32 -4.35 -8.81
C PHE A 30 -9.04 -4.57 -7.31
N LEU A 31 -7.78 -4.83 -6.98
CA LEU A 31 -7.30 -4.99 -5.62
C LEU A 31 -6.37 -3.84 -5.29
N SER A 32 -6.63 -3.13 -4.20
CA SER A 32 -5.71 -2.13 -3.67
C SER A 32 -5.43 -2.37 -2.19
N TYR A 33 -4.19 -2.13 -1.80
CA TYR A 33 -3.72 -2.24 -0.43
C TYR A 33 -3.03 -0.94 -0.03
N ALA A 34 -3.46 -0.37 1.09
CA ALA A 34 -2.88 0.84 1.65
C ALA A 34 -2.44 0.57 3.09
N TYR A 35 -1.14 0.72 3.35
CA TYR A 35 -0.60 0.73 4.70
C TYR A 35 -0.91 2.05 5.39
N SER A 36 -1.49 2.00 6.58
CA SER A 36 -1.87 3.19 7.35
C SER A 36 -0.83 3.53 8.41
N SER A 37 -0.46 2.56 9.24
CA SER A 37 0.46 2.80 10.36
C SER A 37 1.10 1.52 10.88
N GLY A 38 2.17 1.70 11.64
CA GLY A 38 2.93 0.63 12.27
C GLY A 38 3.53 1.15 13.56
N THR A 39 3.40 0.39 14.64
CA THR A 39 3.88 0.77 15.97
C THR A 39 4.55 -0.41 16.64
N LYS A 40 5.73 -0.15 17.17
CA LYS A 40 6.47 -1.08 18.03
C LYS A 40 5.72 -1.24 19.34
N LEU A 41 5.33 -2.47 19.68
CA LEU A 41 4.68 -2.76 20.94
C LEU A 41 5.71 -2.96 22.06
N LYS A 42 5.30 -2.72 23.30
CA LYS A 42 6.14 -3.01 24.47
C LYS A 42 5.85 -4.43 24.99
N PRO A 43 6.82 -5.09 25.65
CA PRO A 43 8.19 -4.65 25.90
C PRO A 43 9.04 -4.65 24.62
N THR A 44 10.20 -3.98 24.68
CA THR A 44 11.18 -4.09 23.58
C THR A 44 11.95 -5.39 23.73
N ASP A 45 11.96 -6.19 22.67
CA ASP A 45 12.73 -7.42 22.56
C ASP A 45 13.65 -7.30 21.33
N PRO A 46 14.99 -7.35 21.49
CA PRO A 46 15.92 -7.28 20.37
C PRO A 46 15.85 -8.47 19.40
N THR A 47 15.31 -9.61 19.84
CA THR A 47 15.26 -10.86 19.06
C THR A 47 13.89 -11.05 18.42
N HIS A 48 12.81 -10.84 19.18
CA HIS A 48 11.42 -11.05 18.72
C HIS A 48 10.55 -9.85 19.07
N GLN A 49 10.80 -8.73 18.39
CA GLN A 49 10.08 -7.50 18.66
C GLN A 49 8.62 -7.58 18.17
N PRO A 50 7.60 -7.46 19.06
CA PRO A 50 6.22 -7.37 18.61
C PRO A 50 5.92 -6.02 17.93
N TYR A 51 5.14 -6.09 16.86
CA TYR A 51 4.61 -4.93 16.15
C TYR A 51 3.10 -5.04 15.97
N ARG A 52 2.45 -3.88 15.88
CA ARG A 52 1.09 -3.75 15.37
C ARG A 52 1.15 -2.90 14.12
N PHE A 53 0.47 -3.31 13.07
CA PHE A 53 0.24 -2.48 11.90
C PHE A 53 -1.24 -2.35 11.61
N GLU A 54 -1.58 -1.32 10.86
CA GLU A 54 -2.92 -1.07 10.34
C GLU A 54 -2.82 -0.87 8.83
N SER A 55 -3.76 -1.46 8.11
CA SER A 55 -3.84 -1.35 6.66
C SER A 55 -5.29 -1.50 6.19
N VAL A 56 -5.57 -0.93 5.02
CA VAL A 56 -6.85 -1.07 4.34
C VAL A 56 -6.63 -1.87 3.05
N LEU A 57 -7.34 -2.98 2.93
CA LEU A 57 -7.47 -3.74 1.69
C LEU A 57 -8.83 -3.44 1.08
N MET A 58 -8.86 -3.04 -0.19
CA MET A 58 -10.09 -2.82 -0.94
C MET A 58 -10.14 -3.77 -2.13
N VAL A 59 -11.32 -4.36 -2.33
CA VAL A 59 -11.67 -5.16 -3.50
C VAL A 59 -12.80 -4.45 -4.22
N LEU A 60 -12.55 -4.05 -5.46
CA LEU A 60 -13.54 -3.40 -6.32
C LEU A 60 -13.86 -4.34 -7.49
N ASN A 61 -15.12 -4.72 -7.61
CA ASN A 61 -15.61 -5.41 -8.80
C ASN A 61 -16.13 -4.36 -9.79
N ASN A 62 -15.44 -4.22 -10.92
CA ASN A 62 -15.78 -3.30 -12.01
C ASN A 62 -16.44 -4.03 -13.20
N GLY A 63 -16.81 -5.31 -13.03
CA GLY A 63 -17.57 -6.06 -14.01
C GLY A 63 -19.09 -5.85 -13.86
N ASP A 64 -19.82 -6.23 -14.90
CA ASP A 64 -21.29 -6.16 -14.92
C ASP A 64 -21.96 -7.29 -14.13
N GLU A 65 -21.18 -8.30 -13.73
CA GLU A 65 -21.64 -9.46 -12.97
C GLU A 65 -21.13 -9.43 -11.52
N GLU A 66 -21.96 -9.90 -10.60
CA GLU A 66 -21.60 -10.06 -9.19
C GLU A 66 -20.58 -11.19 -8.96
N LEU A 67 -19.55 -10.92 -8.15
CA LEU A 67 -18.59 -11.92 -7.71
C LEU A 67 -19.14 -12.75 -6.53
N LYS A 68 -19.75 -13.90 -6.83
CA LYS A 68 -20.51 -14.70 -5.85
C LYS A 68 -19.68 -15.44 -4.79
N SER A 69 -18.44 -15.82 -5.11
CA SER A 69 -17.58 -16.60 -4.21
C SER A 69 -16.13 -16.16 -4.35
N TRP A 70 -15.57 -15.57 -3.30
CA TRP A 70 -14.20 -15.10 -3.30
C TRP A 70 -13.59 -15.13 -1.89
N LYS A 71 -12.26 -15.11 -1.86
CA LYS A 71 -11.47 -14.94 -0.64
C LYS A 71 -10.23 -14.13 -0.99
N VAL A 72 -9.73 -13.36 -0.04
CA VAL A 72 -8.37 -12.81 -0.10
C VAL A 72 -7.52 -13.49 0.96
N SER A 73 -6.35 -13.97 0.55
CA SER A 73 -5.34 -14.53 1.44
C SER A 73 -4.22 -13.49 1.60
N LEU A 74 -3.94 -13.13 2.84
CA LEU A 74 -2.83 -12.27 3.23
C LEU A 74 -1.77 -13.15 3.89
N GLU A 75 -0.54 -13.00 3.46
CA GLU A 75 0.60 -13.73 4.01
C GLU A 75 1.58 -12.73 4.64
N PHE A 76 2.05 -13.05 5.83
CA PHE A 76 3.07 -12.30 6.55
C PHE A 76 4.40 -13.03 6.37
N GLN A 77 5.44 -12.28 6.00
CA GLN A 77 6.73 -12.85 5.60
C GLN A 77 7.70 -12.99 6.79
N ASN A 78 7.38 -12.43 7.95
CA ASN A 78 8.16 -12.59 9.17
C ASN A 78 7.31 -13.32 10.24
N ASP A 79 7.87 -13.45 11.44
CA ASP A 79 7.22 -14.10 12.59
C ASP A 79 6.13 -13.19 13.25
N GLU A 80 5.40 -12.43 12.44
CA GLU A 80 4.25 -11.63 12.87
C GLU A 80 3.03 -12.48 13.22
#